data_AF-A0AAX3EY52-F1
#
_entry.id   AF-A0AAX3EY52-F1
#
_cell.length_a   1.000
_cell.length_b   1.000
_cell.length_c   1.000
_cell.angle_alpha   90.00
_cell.angle_beta   90.00
_cell.angle_gamma   90.00
#
_symmetry.space_group_name_H-M   'P 1'
#
loop_
_entity.id
_entity.type
_entity.pdbx_description
1 polymer ?
#
loop_
_entity_poly.entity_id
_entity_poly.type
_entity_poly.pdbx_seq_one_letter_code
_entity_poly.pdbx_strand_id
1 'polypeptide(L)'
;MHYEINAARTIIDSILADGRLPTLDPQVANSNDNYEYIGMTEDPTSNLVYIASIDIAGNRFNKLTAEFGKQSYVALKGAKISMVRNVDGLWSCVLEERSSGWKDKYTPISCRE
;
A
#
# COMPACT_ATOMS: atom_id res chain seq x y z
N MET A 1 4.02 -0.70 -13.01
CA MET A 1 4.30 -0.61 -11.56
C MET A 1 3.48 0.46 -10.83
N HIS A 2 2.82 1.40 -11.52
CA HIS A 2 2.03 2.45 -10.84
C HIS A 2 0.55 2.10 -10.63
N TYR A 3 0.01 1.12 -11.35
CA TYR A 3 -1.43 0.90 -11.40
C TYR A 3 -2.02 0.33 -10.09
N GLU A 4 -1.34 -0.63 -9.47
CA GLU A 4 -1.89 -1.39 -8.34
C GLU A 4 -1.94 -0.58 -7.06
N ILE A 5 -0.87 0.15 -6.77
CA ILE A 5 -0.81 1.02 -5.58
C ILE A 5 -1.78 2.20 -5.76
N ASN A 6 -1.92 2.73 -6.97
CA ASN A 6 -2.90 3.79 -7.24
C ASN A 6 -4.34 3.28 -7.12
N ALA A 7 -4.63 2.06 -7.57
CA ALA A 7 -5.93 1.44 -7.37
C ALA A 7 -6.25 1.25 -5.88
N ALA A 8 -5.27 0.75 -5.10
CA ALA A 8 -5.41 0.62 -3.65
C ALA A 8 -5.69 1.97 -2.96
N ARG A 9 -5.00 3.05 -3.38
CA ARG A 9 -5.25 4.40 -2.87
C ARG A 9 -6.69 4.86 -3.14
N THR A 10 -7.18 4.70 -4.36
CA THR A 10 -8.55 5.08 -4.72
C THR A 10 -9.59 4.30 -3.90
N ILE A 11 -9.38 2.99 -3.72
CA ILE A 11 -10.25 2.16 -2.89
C ILE A 11 -10.23 2.65 -1.43
N ILE A 12 -9.05 2.89 -0.87
CA ILE A 12 -8.89 3.41 0.49
C ILE A 12 -9.57 4.77 0.65
N ASP A 13 -9.41 5.69 -0.30
CA ASP A 13 -10.08 7.00 -0.23
C ASP A 13 -11.61 6.86 -0.23
N SER A 14 -12.16 5.91 -0.99
CA SER A 14 -13.60 5.61 -0.96
C SER A 14 -14.04 5.07 0.40
N ILE A 15 -13.31 4.11 0.96
CA ILE A 15 -13.60 3.50 2.27
C ILE A 15 -13.59 4.57 3.38
N LEU A 16 -12.60 5.46 3.35
CA LEU A 16 -12.47 6.54 4.31
C LEU A 16 -13.59 7.59 4.15
N ALA A 17 -14.03 7.86 2.91
CA ALA A 17 -15.16 8.75 2.66
C ALA A 17 -16.48 8.20 3.21
N ASP A 18 -16.64 6.87 3.23
CA ASP A 18 -17.75 6.17 3.85
C ASP A 18 -17.67 6.11 5.39
N GLY A 19 -16.58 6.64 5.99
CA GLY A 19 -16.36 6.61 7.44
C GLY A 19 -15.88 5.27 7.98
N ARG A 20 -15.46 4.35 7.10
CA ARG A 20 -14.90 3.04 7.45
C ARG A 20 -13.37 3.04 7.37
N LEU A 21 -12.75 1.98 7.86
CA LEU A 21 -11.30 1.78 7.86
C LEU A 21 -10.90 0.63 6.91
N PRO A 22 -9.86 0.81 6.09
CA PRO A 22 -9.45 -0.24 5.18
C PRO A 22 -8.73 -1.39 5.92
N THR A 23 -8.93 -2.63 5.47
CA THR A 23 -8.21 -3.80 5.97
C THR A 23 -7.76 -4.71 4.83
N LEU A 24 -6.67 -5.45 5.05
CA LEU A 24 -6.21 -6.56 4.20
C LEU A 24 -6.80 -7.91 4.62
N ASP A 25 -7.45 -7.97 5.78
CA ASP A 25 -8.04 -9.19 6.29
C ASP A 25 -9.57 -9.16 6.06
N PRO A 26 -10.11 -10.01 5.16
CA PRO A 26 -11.53 -10.10 4.93
C PRO A 26 -12.30 -10.58 6.17
N GLN A 27 -11.68 -11.34 7.09
CA GLN A 27 -12.33 -11.75 8.33
C GLN A 27 -12.54 -10.57 9.27
N VAL A 28 -11.61 -9.61 9.32
CA VAL A 28 -11.80 -8.36 10.08
C VAL A 28 -13.02 -7.61 9.54
N ALA A 29 -13.11 -7.42 8.22
CA ALA A 29 -14.25 -6.74 7.60
C ALA A 29 -15.58 -7.49 7.81
N ASN A 30 -15.58 -8.82 7.80
CA ASN A 30 -16.77 -9.63 8.07
C ASN A 30 -17.22 -9.59 9.55
N SER A 31 -16.31 -9.29 10.47
CA SER A 31 -16.57 -9.31 11.92
C SER A 31 -16.81 -7.92 12.52
N ASN A 32 -16.54 -6.85 11.77
CA ASN A 32 -16.62 -5.47 12.26
C ASN A 32 -16.95 -4.49 11.12
N ASP A 33 -18.16 -3.93 11.14
CA ASP A 33 -18.68 -2.99 10.13
C ASP A 33 -17.89 -1.68 10.02
N ASN A 34 -17.06 -1.36 11.01
CA ASN A 34 -16.14 -0.22 10.93
C ASN A 34 -15.00 -0.46 9.92
N TYR A 35 -14.80 -1.69 9.45
CA TYR A 35 -13.75 -2.04 8.52
C TYR A 35 -14.30 -2.47 7.17
N GLU A 36 -13.56 -2.17 6.10
CA GLU A 36 -13.85 -2.63 4.75
C GLU A 36 -12.61 -3.26 4.12
N TYR A 37 -12.79 -4.45 3.56
CA TYR A 37 -11.73 -5.18 2.91
C TYR A 37 -11.42 -4.53 1.56
N ILE A 38 -10.14 -4.19 1.32
CA ILE A 38 -9.74 -3.46 0.10
C ILE A 38 -9.74 -4.31 -1.18
N GLY A 39 -10.15 -5.59 -1.11
CA GLY A 39 -10.21 -6.47 -2.26
C GLY A 39 -8.85 -6.92 -2.80
N MET A 40 -7.78 -6.77 -2.01
CA MET A 40 -6.42 -7.21 -2.32
C MET A 40 -5.93 -8.20 -1.27
N THR A 41 -5.45 -9.36 -1.69
CA THR A 41 -4.80 -10.35 -0.82
C THR A 41 -3.28 -10.21 -0.90
N GLU A 42 -2.54 -10.87 0.00
CA GLU A 42 -1.07 -10.98 -0.08
C GLU A 42 -0.56 -11.70 -1.34
N ASP A 43 -1.45 -12.33 -2.11
CA ASP A 43 -1.13 -13.05 -3.35
C ASP A 43 -1.84 -12.41 -4.55
N PRO A 44 -1.48 -11.17 -4.92
CA PRO A 44 -1.99 -10.59 -6.15
C PRO A 44 -1.42 -11.39 -7.32
N THR A 45 -2.21 -11.59 -8.37
CA THR A 45 -1.77 -12.10 -9.67
C THR A 45 -0.72 -11.20 -10.36
N SER A 46 -0.19 -10.20 -9.65
CA SER A 46 0.82 -9.27 -10.12
C SER A 46 2.22 -9.65 -9.66
N ASN A 47 3.12 -9.61 -10.63
CA ASN A 47 4.45 -10.17 -10.52
C ASN A 47 5.47 -9.23 -9.85
N LEU A 48 5.10 -7.98 -9.54
CA LEU A 48 6.08 -6.93 -9.17
C LEU A 48 5.91 -6.38 -7.75
N VAL A 49 4.71 -6.00 -7.33
CA VAL A 49 4.45 -5.38 -6.01
C VAL A 49 3.17 -5.94 -5.41
N TYR A 50 3.15 -6.17 -4.10
CA TYR A 50 1.94 -6.50 -3.34
C TYR A 50 1.79 -5.56 -2.13
N ILE A 51 0.58 -5.44 -1.61
CA ILE A 51 0.36 -4.67 -0.37
C ILE A 51 0.79 -5.52 0.81
N ALA A 52 1.84 -5.08 1.50
CA ALA A 52 2.42 -5.78 2.64
C ALA A 52 1.70 -5.42 3.94
N SER A 53 1.24 -4.18 4.10
CA SER A 53 0.53 -3.77 5.32
C SER A 53 -0.29 -2.49 5.16
N ILE A 54 -1.26 -2.34 6.07
CA ILE A 54 -2.01 -1.11 6.32
C ILE A 54 -1.77 -0.71 7.77
N ASP A 55 -1.40 0.55 7.99
CA ASP A 55 -1.22 1.13 9.33
C ASP A 55 -2.41 2.02 9.68
N ILE A 56 -3.03 1.72 10.83
CA ILE A 56 -4.13 2.48 11.41
C ILE A 56 -3.74 2.84 12.82
N ALA A 57 -3.71 4.14 13.12
CA ALA A 57 -3.41 4.67 14.44
C ALA A 57 -4.60 5.47 14.97
N GLY A 58 -5.10 5.10 16.16
CA GLY A 58 -6.18 5.86 16.82
C GLY A 58 -7.44 6.00 15.98
N ASN A 59 -7.86 4.93 15.28
CA ASN A 59 -9.00 4.91 14.36
C ASN A 59 -8.83 5.80 13.11
N ARG A 60 -7.59 6.11 12.73
CA ARG A 60 -7.26 6.86 11.52
C ARG A 60 -6.30 6.06 10.67
N PHE A 61 -6.59 5.97 9.38
CA PHE A 61 -5.63 5.46 8.41
C PHE A 61 -4.41 6.40 8.35
N ASN A 62 -3.21 5.80 8.39
CA ASN A 62 -1.95 6.53 8.34
C ASN A 62 -1.17 6.22 7.05
N LYS A 63 -0.86 4.94 6.81
CA LYS A 63 -0.09 4.54 5.63
C LYS A 63 -0.47 3.17 5.08
N LEU A 64 -0.22 3.00 3.78
CA LEU A 64 -0.26 1.74 3.04
C LEU A 64 1.16 1.39 2.64
N THR A 65 1.67 0.21 3.01
CA THR A 65 3.01 -0.25 2.62
C THR A 65 2.91 -1.33 1.57
N ALA A 66 3.66 -1.17 0.49
CA ALA A 66 3.77 -2.12 -0.60
C ALA A 66 5.20 -2.66 -0.69
N GLU A 67 5.33 -3.96 -0.90
CA GLU A 67 6.61 -4.66 -0.99
C GLU A 67 6.81 -5.26 -2.39
N PHE A 68 8.04 -5.18 -2.89
CA PHE A 68 8.42 -5.74 -4.16
C PHE A 68 8.65 -7.26 -4.06
N GLY A 69 7.78 -8.04 -4.72
CA GLY A 69 7.57 -9.49 -4.49
C GLY A 69 8.22 -10.49 -5.47
N LYS A 70 7.82 -11.78 -5.38
CA LYS A 70 8.54 -13.00 -5.82
C LYS A 70 8.99 -13.11 -7.29
N GLN A 71 8.27 -12.52 -8.26
CA GLN A 71 8.67 -12.51 -9.68
C GLN A 71 9.30 -11.18 -10.13
N SER A 72 9.54 -10.26 -9.19
CA SER A 72 10.34 -9.07 -9.49
C SER A 72 11.78 -9.49 -9.81
N TYR A 73 12.44 -8.70 -10.67
CA TYR A 73 13.88 -8.83 -10.91
C TYR A 73 14.60 -8.86 -9.55
N VAL A 74 15.50 -9.84 -9.33
CA VAL A 74 16.13 -10.13 -8.01
C VAL A 74 16.62 -8.86 -7.29
N ALA A 75 17.06 -7.87 -8.05
CA ALA A 75 17.54 -6.60 -7.53
C ALA A 75 16.47 -5.73 -6.85
N LEU A 76 15.17 -6.00 -7.01
CA LEU A 76 14.05 -5.24 -6.43
C LEU A 76 13.41 -5.95 -5.23
N LYS A 77 13.60 -7.26 -5.12
CA LYS A 77 12.93 -8.09 -4.12
C LYS A 77 13.23 -7.61 -2.70
N GLY A 78 12.19 -7.40 -1.89
CA GLY A 78 12.29 -6.94 -0.51
C GLY A 78 12.40 -5.42 -0.34
N ALA A 79 12.46 -4.64 -1.42
CA ALA A 79 12.28 -3.20 -1.32
C ALA A 79 10.83 -2.89 -0.88
N LYS A 80 10.65 -1.78 -0.16
CA LYS A 80 9.33 -1.35 0.34
C LYS A 80 9.11 0.12 0.08
N ILE A 81 7.91 0.44 -0.36
CA ILE A 81 7.42 1.81 -0.49
C ILE A 81 6.13 1.97 0.29
N SER A 82 5.94 3.12 0.92
CA SER A 82 4.71 3.46 1.63
C SER A 82 4.04 4.66 1.00
N MET A 83 2.73 4.57 0.84
CA MET A 83 1.86 5.70 0.55
C MET A 83 1.29 6.20 1.87
N VAL A 84 1.73 7.38 2.31
CA VAL A 84 1.29 8.02 3.56
C VAL A 84 0.18 8.99 3.23
N ARG A 85 -0.91 8.95 3.97
CA ARG A 85 -2.05 9.87 3.80
C ARG A 85 -2.06 10.85 4.96
N ASN A 86 -1.84 12.11 4.63
CA ASN A 86 -1.78 13.20 5.58
C ASN A 86 -3.18 13.59 6.08
N VAL A 87 -3.22 14.43 7.11
CA VAL A 87 -4.46 14.85 7.77
C VAL A 87 -5.39 15.66 6.88
N ASP A 88 -4.83 16.31 5.86
CA ASP A 88 -5.50 17.06 4.79
C ASP A 88 -6.04 16.15 3.68
N GLY A 89 -5.79 14.84 3.75
CA GLY A 89 -6.17 13.86 2.75
C GLY A 89 -5.23 13.77 1.55
N LEU A 90 -4.11 14.50 1.57
CA LEU A 90 -3.09 14.38 0.54
C LEU A 90 -2.23 13.14 0.76
N TRP A 91 -1.81 12.54 -0.34
CA TRP A 91 -0.94 11.38 -0.34
C TRP A 91 0.50 11.79 -0.65
N SER A 92 1.44 11.23 0.09
CA SER A 92 2.88 11.26 -0.20
C SER A 92 3.41 9.84 -0.33
N CYS A 93 4.52 9.67 -1.04
CA CYS A 93 5.18 8.38 -1.16
C CYS A 93 6.56 8.41 -0.49
N VAL A 94 6.85 7.38 0.29
CA VAL A 94 8.12 7.20 1.01
C VAL A 94 8.76 5.90 0.56
N LEU A 95 10.06 5.93 0.28
CA LEU A 95 10.87 4.73 0.10
C LEU A 95 11.38 4.27 1.46
N GLU A 96 10.70 3.27 2.03
CA GLU A 96 10.98 2.75 3.38
C GLU A 96 12.23 1.87 3.39
N GLU A 97 12.38 1.01 2.38
CA GLU A 97 13.46 0.01 2.33
C GLU A 97 13.95 -0.18 0.90
N ARG A 98 15.28 -0.19 0.74
CA ARG A 98 15.95 -0.52 -0.52
C ARG A 98 16.47 -1.95 -0.46
N SER A 99 16.18 -2.72 -1.49
CA SER A 99 16.87 -3.98 -1.74
C SER A 99 18.35 -3.73 -2.10
N SER A 100 19.21 -4.73 -1.91
CA SER A 100 20.65 -4.62 -2.20
C SER A 100 20.98 -4.28 -3.65
N GLY A 101 20.10 -4.60 -4.60
CA GLY A 101 20.24 -4.28 -6.02
C GLY A 101 19.47 -3.02 -6.45
N TRP A 102 18.87 -2.27 -5.53
CA TRP A 102 18.10 -1.08 -5.84
C TRP A 102 18.97 -0.02 -6.54
N LYS A 103 18.40 0.62 -7.56
CA LYS A 103 19.01 1.77 -8.25
C LYS A 103 18.01 2.91 -8.18
N ASP A 104 18.48 4.15 -8.06
CA ASP A 104 17.60 5.32 -7.92
C ASP A 104 16.61 5.48 -9.08
N LYS A 105 16.97 5.00 -10.27
CA LYS A 105 16.06 4.97 -11.43
C LYS A 105 14.81 4.11 -11.22
N TYR A 106 14.83 3.17 -10.27
CA TYR A 106 13.69 2.32 -9.89
C TYR A 106 12.75 3.03 -8.93
N THR A 107 13.21 4.08 -8.23
CA THR A 107 12.35 4.88 -7.37
C THR A 107 11.27 5.55 -8.22
N PRO A 108 9.98 5.29 -7.95
CA PRO A 108 8.89 5.97 -8.63
C PRO A 108 9.04 7.49 -8.44
N ILE A 109 8.72 8.28 -9.47
CA ILE A 109 8.88 9.75 -9.42
C ILE A 109 8.15 10.35 -8.22
N SER A 110 6.95 9.85 -7.91
CA SER A 110 6.16 10.28 -6.76
C SER A 110 6.82 10.03 -5.40
N CYS A 111 7.88 9.22 -5.33
CA CYS A 111 8.62 8.85 -4.13
C CYS A 111 10.05 9.41 -4.14
N ARG A 112 10.37 10.34 -5.05
CA ARG A 112 11.69 11.00 -5.16
C ARG A 112 11.75 12.39 -4.53
N GLU A 113 10.59 12.93 -4.15
CA GLU A 113 10.45 14.24 -3.50
C GLU A 113 10.45 14.10 -1.97
#